data_AF-A0A6V8K0T3-F1
#
_entry.id   AF-A0A6V8K0T3-F1
#
_cell.length_a   1.000
_cell.length_b   1.000
_cell.length_c   1.000
_cell.angle_alpha   90.00
_cell.angle_beta   90.00
_cell.angle_gamma   90.00
#
_symmetry.space_group_name_H-M   'P 1'
#
loop_
_entity.id
_entity.type
_entity.pdbx_description
1 polymer ?
#
loop_
_entity_poly.entity_id
_entity_poly.type
_entity_poly.pdbx_seq_one_letter_code
_entity_poly.pdbx_strand_id
1 'polypeptide(L)'
;MTSVRAAPPRAAFPALGTTAVLLVTDAAALAEGERLLRASLAEVDAAYSRFRDDSEIVRLGAYEGRVAPVSPLLAAALHAALRAASATDGLVDLTVGQAMIDLGYDRDFALGPADGDPPAPRPAPGWWRVRLDAATGQVVVPRGVRLDLGSTGKAYAADRAAARIAALGCGVLVSLGGDLATAGPAPEGGWLVGVGDDHRAAAPGDPVVTIRSGALATSSTTQRAWRRGGRAVHHIVDPRTGDLPAPVWRTVSVAARTCVDANAAATAAVVRGEGADAWLDGLGLPARLVGHDGRVVTVGGGDLMPDVSLWHAARASGFVATLLLTATVLLGILGPMRVGTPSWPRFTLAGLHRNISLIALGLLGVHVVSVAVDSYVPITWTDLFVPFISAYHPVWMGIGTVSFDIFLALLVTSMLRPRINPRMWRVLHWSAYLCWPLALVHGLGIGTDALSGWPLGLSVVCALAVLAGVGWRIAAARKKILARLS
;
A
#
# COMPACT_ATOMS: atom_id res chain seq x y z
N MET A 1 32.70 0.96 -6.19
CA MET A 1 32.05 2.20 -6.65
C MET A 1 30.62 2.16 -6.16
N THR A 2 30.26 3.00 -5.19
CA THR A 2 28.92 3.03 -4.60
C THR A 2 28.11 4.10 -5.32
N SER A 3 27.03 3.70 -6.00
CA SER A 3 26.10 4.61 -6.67
C SER A 3 24.87 4.82 -5.79
N VAL A 4 24.54 6.08 -5.49
CA VAL A 4 23.27 6.45 -4.85
C VAL A 4 22.19 6.38 -5.93
N ARG A 5 21.24 5.45 -5.80
CA ARG A 5 20.08 5.34 -6.71
C ARG A 5 19.13 6.51 -6.46
N ALA A 6 19.11 7.48 -7.36
CA ALA A 6 18.11 8.54 -7.33
C ALA A 6 16.73 7.95 -7.69
N ALA A 7 15.69 8.38 -6.97
CA ALA A 7 14.32 8.05 -7.34
C ALA A 7 14.02 8.59 -8.75
N PRO A 8 13.27 7.85 -9.60
CA PRO A 8 12.94 8.31 -10.94
C PRO A 8 12.20 9.65 -10.90
N PRO A 9 12.52 10.60 -11.79
CA PRO A 9 11.80 11.86 -11.97
C PRO A 9 10.29 11.62 -12.06
N ARG A 10 9.50 12.41 -11.32
CA ARG A 10 8.05 12.23 -11.18
C ARG A 10 7.26 13.51 -11.41
N ALA A 11 6.08 13.37 -12.01
CA ALA A 11 5.03 14.38 -12.07
C ALA A 11 3.69 13.77 -11.62
N ALA A 12 2.85 14.54 -10.94
CA ALA A 12 1.54 14.09 -10.50
C ALA A 12 0.52 15.23 -10.53
N PHE A 13 -0.69 14.97 -11.02
CA PHE A 13 -1.76 15.97 -11.11
C PHE A 13 -3.15 15.32 -11.17
N PRO A 14 -4.23 16.04 -10.78
CA PRO A 14 -5.60 15.53 -10.93
C PRO A 14 -6.02 15.41 -12.40
N ALA A 15 -6.66 14.29 -12.76
CA ALA A 15 -7.27 14.06 -14.08
C ALA A 15 -8.30 12.92 -14.03
N LEU A 16 -9.36 12.99 -14.86
CA LEU A 16 -10.37 11.93 -15.04
C LEU A 16 -11.01 11.43 -13.72
N GLY A 17 -11.31 12.34 -12.79
CA GLY A 17 -11.86 11.98 -11.47
C GLY A 17 -10.90 11.15 -10.59
N THR A 18 -9.59 11.26 -10.84
CA THR A 18 -8.52 10.56 -10.10
C THR A 18 -7.20 11.35 -10.16
N THR A 19 -6.09 10.73 -9.76
CA THR A 19 -4.74 11.28 -9.84
C THR A 19 -3.97 10.57 -10.96
N ALA A 20 -3.42 11.36 -11.89
CA ALA A 20 -2.46 10.89 -12.87
C ALA A 20 -1.04 11.05 -12.32
N VAL A 21 -0.23 10.01 -12.47
CA VAL A 21 1.19 9.98 -12.08
C VAL A 21 2.02 9.55 -13.28
N LEU A 22 3.10 10.29 -13.53
CA LEU A 22 4.11 10.00 -14.54
C LEU A 22 5.45 9.82 -13.85
N LEU A 23 6.15 8.74 -14.16
CA LEU A 23 7.57 8.59 -13.89
C LEU A 23 8.32 8.33 -15.20
N VAL A 24 9.52 8.91 -15.31
CA VAL A 24 10.42 8.70 -16.46
C VAL A 24 11.81 8.35 -15.97
N THR A 25 12.58 7.62 -16.78
CA THR A 25 13.98 7.29 -16.44
C THR A 25 14.95 8.44 -16.74
N ASP A 26 14.58 9.36 -17.62
CA ASP A 26 15.37 10.54 -17.99
C ASP A 26 14.69 11.83 -17.50
N ALA A 27 15.38 12.58 -16.64
CA ALA A 27 14.87 13.84 -16.09
C ALA A 27 14.57 14.89 -17.16
N ALA A 28 15.31 14.89 -18.27
CA ALA A 28 15.09 15.83 -19.37
C ALA A 28 13.75 15.59 -20.08
N ALA A 29 13.24 14.35 -20.05
CA ALA A 29 11.98 13.98 -20.68
C ALA A 29 10.74 14.31 -19.83
N LEU A 30 10.89 14.64 -18.54
CA LEU A 30 9.75 14.76 -17.62
C LEU A 30 8.77 15.86 -18.02
N ALA A 31 9.27 17.06 -18.36
CA ALA A 31 8.42 18.20 -18.68
C ALA A 31 7.60 17.96 -19.96
N GLU A 32 8.25 17.43 -21.00
CA GLU A 32 7.59 17.09 -22.26
C GLU A 32 6.65 15.89 -22.10
N GLY A 33 7.05 14.88 -21.32
CA GLY A 33 6.20 13.74 -20.98
C GLY A 33 4.93 14.15 -20.22
N GLU A 34 5.04 15.08 -19.27
CA GLU A 34 3.88 15.62 -18.57
C GLU A 34 2.93 16.34 -19.54
N ARG A 35 3.48 17.17 -20.45
CA ARG A 35 2.70 17.86 -21.48
C ARG A 35 1.94 16.88 -22.39
N LEU A 36 2.61 15.81 -22.84
CA LEU A 36 2.02 14.75 -23.64
C LEU A 36 0.95 13.96 -22.87
N LEU A 37 1.19 13.66 -21.59
CA LEU A 37 0.20 13.00 -20.74
C LEU A 37 -1.06 13.85 -20.60
N ARG A 38 -0.91 15.14 -20.26
CA ARG A 38 -2.05 16.07 -20.14
C ARG A 38 -2.85 16.16 -21.43
N ALA A 39 -2.17 16.29 -22.57
CA ALA A 39 -2.83 16.31 -23.88
C ALA A 39 -3.59 15.00 -24.15
N SER A 40 -2.96 13.84 -23.89
CA SER A 40 -3.57 12.53 -24.07
C SER A 40 -4.82 12.37 -23.19
N LEU A 41 -4.78 12.81 -21.93
CA LEU A 41 -5.91 12.72 -21.01
C LEU A 41 -7.05 13.67 -21.39
N ALA A 42 -6.75 14.84 -21.94
CA ALA A 42 -7.77 15.76 -22.47
C ALA A 42 -8.47 15.19 -23.73
N GLU A 43 -7.71 14.58 -24.65
CA GLU A 43 -8.25 13.87 -25.82
C GLU A 43 -9.20 12.73 -25.36
N VAL A 44 -8.79 11.98 -24.34
CA VAL A 44 -9.56 10.89 -23.72
C VAL A 44 -10.86 11.39 -23.08
N ASP A 45 -10.80 12.46 -22.27
CA ASP A 45 -11.97 13.04 -21.63
C ASP A 45 -13.01 13.50 -22.66
N ALA A 46 -12.56 14.17 -23.74
CA ALA A 46 -13.43 14.60 -24.83
C ALA A 46 -13.99 13.43 -25.68
N ALA A 47 -13.27 12.31 -25.78
CA ALA A 47 -13.71 11.17 -26.57
C ALA A 47 -14.74 10.30 -25.82
N TYR A 48 -14.50 9.97 -24.56
CA TYR A 48 -15.33 8.93 -23.89
C TYR A 48 -15.68 9.18 -22.42
N SER A 49 -15.62 10.42 -21.94
CA SER A 49 -16.15 10.74 -20.61
C SER A 49 -17.68 10.75 -20.61
N ARG A 50 -18.29 9.80 -19.89
CA ARG A 50 -19.75 9.76 -19.73
C ARG A 50 -20.34 10.93 -18.93
N PHE A 51 -19.49 11.70 -18.25
CA PHE A 51 -19.89 12.84 -17.42
C PHE A 51 -19.97 14.15 -18.20
N ARG A 52 -19.65 14.11 -19.50
CA ARG A 52 -19.63 15.26 -20.39
C ARG A 52 -20.65 15.09 -21.50
N ASP A 53 -21.55 16.06 -21.59
CA ASP A 53 -22.57 16.11 -22.63
C ASP A 53 -21.98 16.30 -24.03
N ASP A 54 -20.79 16.91 -24.13
CA ASP A 54 -20.08 17.14 -25.39
C ASP A 54 -19.15 15.99 -25.81
N SER A 55 -19.05 14.93 -24.99
CA SER A 55 -18.17 13.80 -25.31
C SER A 55 -18.68 13.00 -26.51
N GLU A 56 -17.75 12.46 -27.28
CA GLU A 56 -18.09 11.69 -28.46
C GLU A 56 -18.92 10.44 -28.13
N ILE A 57 -18.62 9.75 -27.02
CA ILE A 57 -19.38 8.57 -26.57
C ILE A 57 -20.85 8.90 -26.22
N VAL A 58 -21.13 10.06 -25.61
CA VAL A 58 -22.50 10.48 -25.28
C VAL A 58 -23.26 10.84 -26.55
N ARG A 59 -22.59 11.49 -27.52
CA ARG A 59 -23.18 11.83 -28.83
C ARG A 59 -23.62 10.61 -29.63
N LEU A 60 -23.05 9.43 -29.39
CA LEU A 60 -23.51 8.18 -30.02
C LEU A 60 -25.00 7.89 -29.74
N GLY A 61 -25.53 8.35 -28.60
CA GLY A 61 -26.94 8.19 -28.27
C GLY A 61 -27.90 8.83 -29.29
N ALA A 62 -27.47 9.89 -29.98
CA ALA A 62 -28.28 10.59 -30.98
C ALA A 62 -28.51 9.78 -32.28
N TYR A 63 -27.70 8.75 -32.53
CA TYR A 63 -27.82 7.92 -33.73
C TYR A 63 -28.95 6.88 -33.61
N GLU A 64 -29.46 6.61 -32.40
CA GLU A 64 -30.60 5.72 -32.13
C GLU A 64 -30.54 4.34 -32.82
N GLY A 65 -29.37 3.68 -32.81
CA GLY A 65 -29.20 2.38 -33.48
C GLY A 65 -28.78 2.45 -34.95
N ARG A 66 -28.59 3.65 -35.50
CA ARG A 66 -27.98 3.84 -36.83
C ARG A 66 -26.45 3.82 -36.73
N VAL A 67 -25.82 3.65 -37.89
CA VAL A 67 -24.36 3.73 -38.03
C VAL A 67 -23.90 5.15 -37.67
N ALA A 68 -22.91 5.22 -36.77
CA ALA A 68 -22.29 6.46 -36.31
C ALA A 68 -20.79 6.45 -36.64
N PRO A 69 -20.24 7.50 -37.25
CA PRO A 69 -18.80 7.66 -37.35
C PRO A 69 -18.20 7.95 -35.96
N VAL A 70 -17.00 7.42 -35.72
CA VAL A 70 -16.22 7.67 -34.51
C VAL A 70 -14.78 8.02 -34.84
N SER A 71 -14.16 8.85 -34.00
CA SER A 71 -12.76 9.19 -34.09
C SER A 71 -11.89 7.94 -33.93
N PRO A 72 -10.65 7.95 -34.46
CA PRO A 72 -9.71 6.84 -34.25
C PRO A 72 -9.48 6.53 -32.77
N LEU A 73 -9.52 7.53 -31.90
CA LEU A 73 -9.35 7.36 -30.46
C LEU A 73 -10.53 6.59 -29.85
N LEU A 74 -11.77 7.01 -30.12
CA LEU A 74 -12.95 6.33 -29.60
C LEU A 74 -13.09 4.94 -30.21
N ALA A 75 -12.83 4.76 -31.52
CA ALA A 75 -12.83 3.45 -32.17
C ALA A 75 -11.87 2.47 -31.47
N ALA A 76 -10.64 2.90 -31.19
CA ALA A 76 -9.66 2.05 -30.52
C ALA A 76 -10.03 1.75 -29.06
N ALA A 77 -10.59 2.72 -28.32
CA ALA A 77 -11.09 2.51 -26.96
C ALA A 77 -12.28 1.54 -26.91
N LEU A 78 -13.24 1.67 -27.84
CA LEU A 78 -14.37 0.75 -27.98
C LEU A 78 -13.89 -0.66 -28.36
N HIS A 79 -12.91 -0.75 -29.26
CA HIS A 79 -12.32 -2.03 -29.63
C HIS A 79 -11.65 -2.71 -28.42
N ALA A 80 -10.88 -1.97 -27.61
CA ALA A 80 -10.29 -2.48 -26.38
C ALA A 80 -11.38 -2.96 -25.39
N ALA A 81 -12.46 -2.20 -25.24
CA ALA A 81 -13.57 -2.55 -24.37
C ALA A 81 -14.34 -3.81 -24.82
N LEU A 82 -14.59 -3.96 -26.12
CA LEU A 82 -15.24 -5.14 -26.68
C LEU A 82 -14.36 -6.39 -26.56
N ARG A 83 -13.03 -6.25 -26.71
CA ARG A 83 -12.10 -7.36 -26.43
C ARG A 83 -12.09 -7.75 -24.96
N ALA A 84 -12.09 -6.79 -24.05
CA ALA A 84 -12.18 -7.05 -22.60
C ALA A 84 -13.49 -7.77 -22.26
N ALA A 85 -14.61 -7.34 -22.83
CA ALA A 85 -15.90 -8.01 -22.65
C ALA A 85 -15.88 -9.45 -23.17
N SER A 86 -15.35 -9.68 -24.36
CA SER A 86 -15.21 -11.03 -24.93
C SER A 86 -14.30 -11.93 -24.08
N ALA A 87 -13.12 -11.44 -23.67
CA ALA A 87 -12.15 -12.20 -22.88
C ALA A 87 -12.65 -12.56 -21.47
N THR A 88 -13.61 -11.81 -20.95
CA THR A 88 -14.19 -12.02 -19.62
C THR A 88 -15.59 -12.64 -19.66
N ASP A 89 -16.04 -13.09 -20.83
CA ASP A 89 -17.39 -13.63 -21.05
C ASP A 89 -18.50 -12.66 -20.56
N GLY A 90 -18.31 -11.37 -20.82
CA GLY A 90 -19.23 -10.30 -20.47
C GLY A 90 -19.21 -9.87 -19.00
N LEU A 91 -18.29 -10.35 -18.16
CA LEU A 91 -18.15 -9.85 -16.78
C LEU A 91 -17.63 -8.41 -16.72
N VAL A 92 -16.96 -7.95 -17.78
CA VAL A 92 -16.61 -6.54 -18.02
C VAL A 92 -17.35 -6.07 -19.26
N ASP A 93 -18.54 -5.50 -19.08
CA ASP A 93 -19.40 -5.10 -20.20
C ASP A 93 -19.52 -3.57 -20.29
N LEU A 94 -19.20 -3.01 -21.46
CA LEU A 94 -19.31 -1.58 -21.72
C LEU A 94 -20.76 -1.05 -21.78
N THR A 95 -21.77 -1.91 -21.73
CA THR A 95 -23.20 -1.54 -21.78
C THR A 95 -23.83 -1.36 -20.41
N VAL A 96 -23.06 -1.44 -19.32
CA VAL A 96 -23.52 -1.21 -17.93
C VAL A 96 -23.84 0.25 -17.62
N GLY A 97 -23.69 1.18 -18.57
CA GLY A 97 -23.81 2.63 -18.30
C GLY A 97 -25.14 3.06 -17.67
N GLN A 98 -26.26 2.42 -18.04
CA GLN A 98 -27.54 2.71 -17.39
C GLN A 98 -27.60 2.18 -15.96
N ALA A 99 -27.05 0.99 -15.68
CA ALA A 99 -27.00 0.44 -14.31
C ALA A 99 -26.16 1.34 -13.39
N MET A 100 -25.04 1.88 -13.90
CA MET A 100 -24.21 2.86 -13.18
C MET A 100 -24.98 4.12 -12.80
N ILE A 101 -25.79 4.66 -13.72
CA ILE A 101 -26.65 5.83 -13.48
C ILE A 101 -27.75 5.48 -12.47
N ASP A 102 -28.40 4.32 -12.63
CA ASP A 102 -29.48 3.86 -11.76
C ASP A 102 -29.02 3.66 -10.30
N LEU A 103 -27.76 3.24 -10.10
CA LEU A 103 -27.09 3.15 -8.80
C LEU A 103 -26.66 4.52 -8.22
N GLY A 104 -26.90 5.61 -8.94
CA GLY A 104 -26.64 6.98 -8.49
C GLY A 104 -25.30 7.55 -8.95
N TYR A 105 -24.50 6.82 -9.72
CA TYR A 105 -23.24 7.33 -10.25
C TYR A 105 -23.47 8.04 -11.59
N ASP A 106 -24.29 9.08 -11.62
CA ASP A 106 -24.66 9.83 -12.83
C ASP A 106 -23.69 10.98 -13.18
N ARG A 107 -22.91 11.45 -12.21
CA ARG A 107 -22.00 12.60 -12.29
C ARG A 107 -20.60 12.25 -11.80
N ASP A 108 -19.63 13.14 -12.02
CA ASP A 108 -18.27 12.97 -11.49
C ASP A 108 -18.34 12.69 -9.98
N PHE A 109 -17.55 11.74 -9.51
CA PHE A 109 -17.53 11.30 -8.12
C PHE A 109 -17.24 12.47 -7.16
N ALA A 110 -16.47 13.48 -7.59
CA ALA A 110 -16.19 14.68 -6.80
C ALA A 110 -17.44 15.51 -6.48
N LEU A 111 -18.52 15.38 -7.27
CA LEU A 111 -19.80 16.06 -7.04
C LEU A 111 -20.73 15.28 -6.10
N GLY A 112 -20.35 14.06 -5.72
CA GLY A 112 -21.16 13.16 -4.89
C GLY A 112 -22.22 12.41 -5.72
N PRO A 113 -22.31 11.07 -5.63
CA PRO A 113 -23.38 10.30 -6.27
C PRO A 113 -24.78 10.72 -5.78
N ALA A 114 -25.79 10.58 -6.63
CA ALA A 114 -27.17 10.90 -6.29
C ALA A 114 -27.71 9.99 -5.16
N ASP A 115 -28.43 10.56 -4.20
CA ASP A 115 -29.14 9.83 -3.14
C ASP A 115 -30.62 9.56 -3.53
N GLY A 116 -31.26 8.62 -2.84
CA GLY A 116 -32.63 8.17 -3.08
C GLY A 116 -32.74 6.70 -3.50
N ASP A 117 -33.97 6.23 -3.71
CA ASP A 117 -34.23 4.84 -4.06
C ASP A 117 -33.79 4.55 -5.52
N PRO A 118 -32.98 3.50 -5.76
CA PRO A 118 -32.64 3.09 -7.10
C PRO A 118 -33.84 2.37 -7.76
N PRO A 119 -34.00 2.45 -9.09
CA PRO A 119 -34.95 1.60 -9.79
C PRO A 119 -34.55 0.12 -9.65
N ALA A 120 -35.46 -0.78 -10.02
CA ALA A 120 -35.16 -2.21 -10.03
C ALA A 120 -33.96 -2.52 -10.97
N PRO A 121 -32.94 -3.26 -10.50
CA PRO A 121 -31.80 -3.65 -11.31
C PRO A 121 -32.23 -4.41 -12.56
N ARG A 122 -31.51 -4.19 -13.66
CA ARG A 122 -31.73 -4.88 -14.93
C ARG A 122 -30.39 -5.30 -15.52
N PRO A 123 -30.27 -6.52 -16.06
CA PRO A 123 -29.05 -6.96 -16.73
C PRO A 123 -28.61 -5.97 -17.81
N ALA A 124 -27.30 -5.89 -18.01
CA ALA A 124 -26.70 -5.09 -19.07
C ALA A 124 -27.27 -5.53 -20.43
N PRO A 125 -27.51 -4.59 -21.36
CA PRO A 125 -28.04 -4.90 -22.69
C PRO A 125 -27.24 -5.94 -23.50
N GLY A 126 -25.94 -6.06 -23.22
CA GLY A 126 -25.03 -7.06 -23.79
C GLY A 126 -24.07 -6.46 -24.81
N TRP A 127 -22.76 -6.58 -24.54
CA TRP A 127 -21.67 -6.08 -25.37
C TRP A 127 -21.70 -6.57 -26.82
N TRP A 128 -22.15 -7.81 -27.08
CA TRP A 128 -22.22 -8.41 -28.41
C TRP A 128 -23.20 -7.71 -29.37
N ARG A 129 -24.05 -6.83 -28.85
CA ARG A 129 -24.98 -6.02 -29.66
C ARG A 129 -24.35 -4.73 -30.19
N VAL A 130 -23.21 -4.32 -29.64
CA VAL A 130 -22.44 -3.18 -30.13
C VAL A 130 -21.57 -3.66 -31.29
N ARG A 131 -21.77 -3.11 -32.48
CA ARG A 131 -21.00 -3.49 -33.67
C ARG A 131 -20.02 -2.38 -34.00
N LEU A 132 -18.73 -2.69 -33.97
CA LEU A 132 -17.66 -1.77 -34.34
C LEU A 132 -16.95 -2.30 -35.58
N ASP A 133 -16.92 -1.49 -36.62
CA ASP A 133 -15.98 -1.65 -37.72
C ASP A 133 -14.78 -0.73 -37.44
N ALA A 134 -13.70 -1.32 -36.93
CA ALA A 134 -12.49 -0.59 -36.58
C ALA A 134 -11.72 -0.10 -37.82
N ALA A 135 -11.92 -0.71 -39.00
CA ALA A 135 -11.25 -0.32 -40.22
C ALA A 135 -11.87 0.95 -40.82
N THR A 136 -13.20 1.07 -40.75
CA THR A 136 -13.92 2.25 -41.25
C THR A 136 -14.21 3.31 -40.19
N GLY A 137 -13.97 3.01 -38.91
CA GLY A 137 -14.27 3.92 -37.80
C GLY A 137 -15.77 4.12 -37.62
N GLN A 138 -16.56 3.06 -37.79
CA GLN A 138 -18.01 3.10 -37.70
C GLN A 138 -18.50 2.21 -36.56
N VAL A 139 -19.46 2.72 -35.77
CA VAL A 139 -20.08 1.97 -34.67
C VAL A 139 -21.60 1.99 -34.80
N VAL A 140 -22.23 0.88 -34.40
CA VAL A 140 -23.67 0.79 -34.18
C VAL A 140 -23.90 0.45 -32.72
N VAL A 141 -24.55 1.37 -32.00
CA VAL A 141 -24.98 1.20 -30.60
C VAL A 141 -26.49 1.01 -30.58
N PRO A 142 -27.03 -0.10 -30.04
CA PRO A 142 -28.47 -0.34 -30.04
C PRO A 142 -29.26 0.77 -29.35
N ARG A 143 -30.49 1.01 -29.81
CA ARG A 143 -31.36 2.05 -29.25
C ARG A 143 -31.54 1.85 -27.73
N GLY A 144 -31.38 2.95 -26.98
CA GLY A 144 -31.53 2.96 -25.52
C GLY A 144 -30.33 2.40 -24.75
N VAL A 145 -29.27 1.94 -25.42
CA VAL A 145 -28.05 1.49 -24.75
C VAL A 145 -27.14 2.69 -24.48
N ARG A 146 -26.70 2.83 -23.22
CA ARG A 146 -25.67 3.78 -22.82
C ARG A 146 -24.35 3.04 -22.62
N LEU A 147 -23.32 3.49 -23.34
CA LEU A 147 -21.99 2.94 -23.19
C LEU A 147 -21.25 3.60 -22.02
N ASP A 148 -20.47 2.81 -21.29
CA ASP A 148 -19.60 3.23 -20.19
C ASP A 148 -18.25 2.52 -20.31
N LEU A 149 -17.18 3.30 -20.41
CA LEU A 149 -15.81 2.78 -20.46
C LEU A 149 -15.09 2.90 -19.11
N GLY A 150 -15.81 3.02 -17.99
CA GLY A 150 -15.24 3.20 -16.66
C GLY A 150 -14.32 2.07 -16.22
N SER A 151 -14.56 0.85 -16.71
CA SER A 151 -13.78 -0.36 -16.44
C SER A 151 -12.69 -0.67 -17.48
N THR A 152 -12.47 0.18 -18.48
CA THR A 152 -11.43 -0.05 -19.51
C THR A 152 -10.72 1.21 -19.97
N GLY A 153 -11.37 2.37 -19.88
CA GLY A 153 -10.95 3.63 -20.47
C GLY A 153 -9.73 4.26 -19.80
N LYS A 154 -9.58 4.17 -18.47
CA LYS A 154 -8.36 4.62 -17.77
C LYS A 154 -7.19 3.72 -18.10
N ALA A 155 -7.37 2.40 -17.99
CA ALA A 155 -6.37 1.43 -18.38
C ALA A 155 -5.87 1.61 -19.83
N TYR A 156 -6.78 1.81 -20.77
CA TYR A 156 -6.44 2.12 -22.16
C TYR A 156 -5.69 3.46 -22.31
N ALA A 157 -6.12 4.49 -21.56
CA ALA A 157 -5.43 5.78 -21.56
C ALA A 157 -4.01 5.67 -21.00
N ALA A 158 -3.79 4.83 -19.97
CA ALA A 158 -2.47 4.59 -19.39
C ALA A 158 -1.55 3.89 -20.40
N ASP A 159 -2.01 2.81 -21.04
CA ASP A 159 -1.27 2.10 -22.09
C ASP A 159 -0.87 3.05 -23.23
N ARG A 160 -1.86 3.80 -23.75
CA ARG A 160 -1.65 4.75 -24.85
C ARG A 160 -0.66 5.85 -24.48
N ALA A 161 -0.80 6.45 -23.29
CA ALA A 161 0.05 7.54 -22.87
C ALA A 161 1.49 7.07 -22.61
N ALA A 162 1.67 5.91 -21.96
CA ALA A 162 2.99 5.34 -21.73
C ALA A 162 3.72 5.09 -23.07
N ALA A 163 3.04 4.47 -24.04
CA ALA A 163 3.61 4.24 -25.37
C ALA A 163 3.97 5.54 -26.10
N ARG A 164 3.10 6.55 -26.05
CA ARG A 164 3.33 7.86 -26.69
C ARG A 164 4.52 8.61 -26.09
N ILE A 165 4.67 8.57 -24.77
CA ILE A 165 5.76 9.26 -24.06
C ILE A 165 7.08 8.50 -24.23
N ALA A 166 7.05 7.16 -24.30
CA ALA A 166 8.25 6.36 -24.54
C ALA A 166 8.92 6.66 -25.90
N ALA A 167 8.20 7.26 -26.85
CA ALA A 167 8.76 7.77 -28.10
C ALA A 167 9.80 8.89 -27.89
N LEU A 168 9.89 9.47 -26.69
CA LEU A 168 10.97 10.38 -26.29
C LEU A 168 12.31 9.65 -26.03
N GLY A 169 12.35 8.31 -26.13
CA GLY A 169 13.58 7.52 -25.98
C GLY A 169 13.95 7.17 -24.54
N CYS A 170 12.99 7.24 -23.60
CA CYS A 170 13.21 6.91 -22.18
C CYS A 170 12.21 5.83 -21.69
N GLY A 171 12.50 5.24 -20.53
CA GLY A 171 11.55 4.41 -19.81
C GLY A 171 10.47 5.26 -19.15
N VAL A 172 9.24 4.77 -19.19
CA VAL A 172 8.04 5.49 -18.75
C VAL A 172 7.16 4.57 -17.91
N LEU A 173 6.59 5.12 -16.84
CA LEU A 173 5.48 4.55 -16.10
C LEU A 173 4.38 5.61 -15.97
N VAL A 174 3.17 5.25 -16.42
CA VAL A 174 1.96 6.06 -16.25
C VAL A 174 1.01 5.31 -15.32
N SER A 175 0.50 5.99 -14.29
CA SER A 175 -0.55 5.47 -13.42
C SER A 175 -1.75 6.41 -13.40
N LEU A 176 -2.95 5.88 -13.64
CA LEU A 176 -4.22 6.60 -13.67
C LEU A 176 -5.18 5.99 -12.64
N GLY A 177 -5.05 6.41 -11.38
CA GLY A 177 -5.96 5.97 -10.33
C GLY A 177 -5.89 4.48 -9.98
N GLY A 178 -4.69 3.90 -10.00
CA GLY A 178 -4.44 2.48 -9.74
C GLY A 178 -4.24 1.62 -11.00
N ASP A 179 -4.51 2.18 -12.19
CA ASP A 179 -4.25 1.56 -13.49
C ASP A 179 -2.87 2.00 -14.00
N LEU A 180 -1.90 1.08 -13.99
CA LEU A 180 -0.50 1.36 -14.27
C LEU A 180 -0.02 0.66 -15.54
N ALA A 181 0.60 1.42 -16.44
CA ALA A 181 1.25 0.91 -17.65
C ALA A 181 2.71 1.37 -17.72
N THR A 182 3.59 0.49 -18.23
CA THR A 182 5.00 0.80 -18.46
C THR A 182 5.34 0.71 -19.95
N ALA A 183 6.28 1.52 -20.41
CA ALA A 183 6.81 1.49 -21.76
C ALA A 183 8.27 1.92 -21.80
N GLY A 184 9.02 1.50 -22.82
CA GLY A 184 10.46 1.76 -22.90
C GLY A 184 11.28 0.95 -21.89
N PRO A 185 12.59 1.21 -21.77
CA PRO A 185 13.48 0.47 -20.88
C PRO A 185 13.22 0.84 -19.42
N ALA A 186 12.87 -0.13 -18.58
CA ALA A 186 12.73 0.09 -17.14
C ALA A 186 14.06 0.53 -16.49
N PRO A 187 14.00 1.29 -15.37
CA PRO A 187 15.19 1.63 -14.61
C PRO A 187 15.87 0.37 -14.06
N GLU A 188 17.13 0.51 -13.65
CA GLU A 188 17.89 -0.58 -13.05
C GLU A 188 17.19 -1.09 -11.78
N GLY A 189 16.82 -2.38 -11.76
CA GLY A 189 16.04 -2.98 -10.67
C GLY A 189 14.53 -2.91 -10.85
N GLY A 190 14.02 -2.29 -11.92
CA GLY A 190 12.60 -2.20 -12.24
C GLY A 190 11.85 -1.09 -11.51
N TRP A 191 10.58 -0.94 -11.84
CA TRP A 191 9.67 0.00 -11.19
C TRP A 191 9.13 -0.60 -9.90
N LEU A 192 9.37 0.05 -8.76
CA LEU A 192 8.81 -0.36 -7.48
C LEU A 192 7.40 0.22 -7.32
N VAL A 193 6.41 -0.65 -7.14
CA VAL A 193 4.99 -0.30 -7.12
C VAL A 193 4.34 -0.85 -5.85
N GLY A 194 3.83 0.03 -4.99
CA GLY A 194 3.02 -0.40 -3.84
C GLY A 194 1.66 -0.94 -4.29
N VAL A 195 1.22 -2.05 -3.70
CA VAL A 195 -0.05 -2.71 -4.01
C VAL A 195 -0.92 -2.70 -2.77
N GLY A 196 -1.87 -1.77 -2.74
CA GLY A 196 -2.73 -1.50 -1.59
C GLY A 196 -4.18 -1.26 -1.97
N ASP A 197 -5.03 -1.11 -0.95
CA ASP A 197 -6.45 -0.80 -1.12
C ASP A 197 -6.67 0.67 -1.57
N ASP A 198 -5.67 1.55 -1.43
CA ASP A 198 -5.67 2.95 -1.92
C ASP A 198 -4.44 3.25 -2.78
N HIS A 199 -4.65 3.80 -3.97
CA HIS A 199 -3.56 4.22 -4.87
C HIS A 199 -2.95 5.58 -4.48
N ARG A 200 -3.63 6.37 -3.63
CA ARG A 200 -3.19 7.70 -3.23
C ARG A 200 -2.23 7.67 -2.05
N ALA A 201 -2.30 6.63 -1.24
CA ALA A 201 -1.50 6.47 -0.04
C ALA A 201 -1.14 5.00 0.14
N ALA A 202 0.16 4.71 0.23
CA ALA A 202 0.62 3.40 0.64
C ALA A 202 0.27 3.18 2.12
N ALA A 203 -0.40 2.07 2.43
CA ALA A 203 -0.67 1.66 3.79
C ALA A 203 0.49 0.83 4.37
N PRO A 204 0.65 0.84 5.71
CA PRO A 204 1.60 -0.03 6.39
C PRO A 204 1.38 -1.51 6.05
N GLY A 205 2.38 -2.16 5.46
CA GLY A 205 2.31 -3.57 5.08
C GLY A 205 1.69 -3.83 3.70
N ASP A 206 1.38 -2.78 2.93
CA ASP A 206 1.07 -2.94 1.51
C ASP A 206 2.31 -3.51 0.80
N PRO A 207 2.20 -4.67 0.14
CA PRO A 207 3.35 -5.25 -0.55
C PRO A 207 3.82 -4.36 -1.70
N VAL A 208 5.14 -4.28 -1.89
CA VAL A 208 5.76 -3.54 -3.00
C VAL A 208 6.24 -4.52 -4.06
N VAL A 209 5.81 -4.35 -5.30
CA VAL A 209 6.09 -5.26 -6.40
C VAL A 209 7.04 -4.61 -7.39
N THR A 210 7.89 -5.41 -8.05
CA THR A 210 8.81 -4.91 -9.06
C THR A 210 8.24 -5.18 -10.45
N ILE A 211 7.90 -4.13 -11.20
CA ILE A 211 7.45 -4.22 -12.58
C ILE A 211 8.61 -3.85 -13.51
N ARG A 212 9.05 -4.78 -14.36
CA ARG A 212 10.07 -4.52 -15.39
C ARG A 212 9.48 -4.16 -16.74
N SER A 213 8.28 -4.66 -17.04
CA SER A 213 7.56 -4.43 -18.28
C SER A 213 6.10 -4.81 -18.11
N GLY A 214 5.24 -4.27 -18.96
CA GLY A 214 3.80 -4.54 -18.93
C GLY A 214 3.07 -3.59 -18.01
N ALA A 215 2.09 -4.11 -17.28
CA ALA A 215 1.12 -3.32 -16.55
C ALA A 215 0.62 -4.01 -15.28
N LEU A 216 0.04 -3.20 -14.40
CA LEU A 216 -0.61 -3.63 -13.17
C LEU A 216 -1.88 -2.80 -12.97
N ALA A 217 -3.00 -3.42 -12.67
CA ALA A 217 -4.24 -2.70 -12.37
C ALA A 217 -4.90 -3.25 -11.12
N THR A 218 -5.59 -2.36 -10.38
CA THR A 218 -6.26 -2.70 -9.12
C THR A 218 -7.73 -2.28 -9.16
N SER A 219 -8.63 -3.25 -9.02
CA SER A 219 -10.07 -3.03 -8.85
C SER A 219 -10.44 -3.14 -7.38
N SER A 220 -11.16 -2.16 -6.84
CA SER A 220 -11.53 -2.11 -5.42
C SER A 220 -12.97 -1.66 -5.21
N THR A 221 -13.63 -2.26 -4.22
CA THR A 221 -15.00 -1.89 -3.80
C THR A 221 -15.02 -0.82 -2.71
N THR A 222 -13.85 -0.40 -2.19
CA THR A 222 -13.76 0.52 -1.03
C THR A 222 -13.51 1.99 -1.43
N GLN A 223 -12.84 2.24 -2.56
CA GLN A 223 -12.38 3.59 -2.95
C GLN A 223 -13.46 4.49 -3.56
N ARG A 224 -14.39 3.89 -4.31
CA ARG A 224 -15.53 4.59 -4.96
C ARG A 224 -16.82 3.93 -4.48
N ALA A 225 -17.16 4.19 -3.22
CA ALA A 225 -18.33 3.70 -2.53
C ALA A 225 -19.19 4.85 -1.98
N TRP A 226 -20.51 4.67 -1.95
CA TRP A 226 -21.50 5.66 -1.48
C TRP A 226 -22.74 4.97 -0.91
N ARG A 227 -23.74 5.75 -0.47
CA ARG A 227 -25.05 5.24 -0.04
C ARG A 227 -26.12 5.55 -1.09
N ARG A 228 -26.99 4.57 -1.36
CA ARG A 228 -28.13 4.70 -2.28
C ARG A 228 -29.28 3.87 -1.71
N GLY A 229 -30.47 4.44 -1.52
CA GLY A 229 -31.63 3.72 -0.95
C GLY A 229 -31.29 2.99 0.36
N GLY A 230 -30.49 3.62 1.24
CA GLY A 230 -30.07 3.04 2.53
C GLY A 230 -28.97 1.96 2.49
N ARG A 231 -28.62 1.41 1.32
CA ARG A 231 -27.53 0.42 1.15
C ARG A 231 -26.20 1.09 0.81
N ALA A 232 -25.09 0.44 1.20
CA ALA A 232 -23.76 0.77 0.70
C ALA A 232 -23.61 0.21 -0.72
N VAL A 233 -23.14 1.03 -1.65
CA VAL A 233 -22.94 0.69 -3.06
C VAL A 233 -21.56 1.15 -3.52
N HIS A 234 -21.05 0.54 -4.58
CA HIS A 234 -19.78 0.91 -5.20
C HIS A 234 -19.88 0.83 -6.74
N HIS A 235 -18.88 1.39 -7.41
CA HIS A 235 -18.86 1.58 -8.87
C HIS A 235 -18.61 0.32 -9.72
N ILE A 236 -18.64 -0.88 -9.14
CA ILE A 236 -18.43 -2.14 -9.88
C ILE A 236 -19.78 -2.85 -9.92
N VAL A 237 -20.28 -3.05 -11.14
CA VAL A 237 -21.59 -3.65 -11.42
C VAL A 237 -21.39 -5.04 -12.00
N ASP A 238 -22.20 -6.00 -11.56
CA ASP A 238 -22.33 -7.28 -12.24
C ASP A 238 -23.24 -7.12 -13.48
N PRO A 239 -22.71 -7.24 -14.70
CA PRO A 239 -23.51 -7.04 -15.91
C PRO A 239 -24.68 -8.03 -16.04
N ARG A 240 -24.63 -9.18 -15.36
CA ARG A 240 -25.68 -10.21 -15.41
C ARG A 240 -26.92 -9.80 -14.61
N THR A 241 -26.78 -8.91 -13.64
CA THR A 241 -27.87 -8.49 -12.74
C THR A 241 -28.19 -7.00 -12.87
N GLY A 242 -27.20 -6.18 -13.22
CA GLY A 242 -27.29 -4.73 -13.17
C GLY A 242 -27.20 -4.15 -11.75
N ASP A 243 -26.81 -4.96 -10.76
CA ASP A 243 -26.57 -4.56 -9.37
C ASP A 243 -25.13 -4.91 -8.96
N LEU A 244 -24.78 -4.71 -7.70
CA LEU A 244 -23.47 -5.07 -7.17
C LEU A 244 -23.21 -6.58 -7.26
N PRO A 245 -21.95 -7.01 -7.51
CA PRO A 245 -21.57 -8.40 -7.39
C PRO A 245 -21.60 -8.88 -5.93
N ALA A 246 -21.50 -10.19 -5.74
CA ALA A 246 -21.36 -10.77 -4.39
C ALA A 246 -20.09 -10.21 -3.71
N PRO A 247 -20.15 -9.81 -2.42
CA PRO A 247 -19.05 -9.13 -1.73
C PRO A 247 -17.99 -10.13 -1.23
N VAL A 248 -17.35 -10.84 -2.17
CA VAL A 248 -16.28 -11.82 -1.87
C VAL A 248 -14.95 -11.10 -1.74
N TRP A 249 -14.55 -10.37 -2.79
CA TRP A 249 -13.28 -9.66 -2.87
C TRP A 249 -13.49 -8.16 -2.73
N ARG A 250 -12.78 -7.54 -1.79
CA ARG A 250 -12.79 -6.07 -1.64
C ARG A 250 -11.78 -5.40 -2.57
N THR A 251 -10.69 -6.09 -2.91
CA THR A 251 -9.63 -5.55 -3.76
C THR A 251 -8.95 -6.69 -4.52
N VAL A 252 -8.75 -6.51 -5.82
CA VAL A 252 -8.02 -7.44 -6.68
C VAL A 252 -7.02 -6.65 -7.52
N SER A 253 -5.76 -7.05 -7.46
CA SER A 253 -4.67 -6.50 -8.27
C SER A 253 -4.15 -7.58 -9.22
N VAL A 254 -4.03 -7.26 -10.50
CA VAL A 254 -3.58 -8.20 -11.54
C VAL A 254 -2.46 -7.57 -12.35
N ALA A 255 -1.40 -8.32 -12.62
CA ALA A 255 -0.36 -7.94 -13.57
C ALA A 255 -0.59 -8.62 -14.93
N ALA A 256 -0.38 -7.87 -16.01
CA ALA A 256 -0.53 -8.38 -17.37
C ALA A 256 0.39 -7.64 -18.35
N ARG A 257 0.35 -8.04 -19.63
CA ARG A 257 1.12 -7.35 -20.69
C ARG A 257 0.61 -5.95 -20.99
N THR A 258 -0.70 -5.73 -20.87
CA THR A 258 -1.34 -4.43 -21.07
C THR A 258 -2.19 -4.07 -19.87
N CYS A 259 -2.34 -2.78 -19.61
CA CYS A 259 -3.14 -2.30 -18.49
C CYS A 259 -4.62 -2.63 -18.70
N VAL A 260 -5.11 -2.61 -19.96
CA VAL A 260 -6.48 -3.03 -20.27
C VAL A 260 -6.72 -4.48 -19.86
N ASP A 261 -5.82 -5.41 -20.18
CA ASP A 261 -5.97 -6.82 -19.80
C ASP A 261 -5.92 -7.01 -18.27
N ALA A 262 -4.99 -6.31 -17.61
CA ALA A 262 -4.89 -6.32 -16.16
C ALA A 262 -6.18 -5.82 -15.49
N ASN A 263 -6.71 -4.67 -15.94
CA ASN A 263 -7.89 -4.09 -15.33
C ASN A 263 -9.16 -4.92 -15.62
N ALA A 264 -9.28 -5.44 -16.84
CA ALA A 264 -10.39 -6.31 -17.21
C ALA A 264 -10.39 -7.58 -16.33
N ALA A 265 -9.24 -8.22 -16.14
CA ALA A 265 -9.11 -9.39 -15.28
C ALA A 265 -9.41 -9.06 -13.81
N ALA A 266 -8.89 -7.94 -13.29
CA ALA A 266 -9.15 -7.51 -11.92
C ALA A 266 -10.64 -7.20 -11.66
N THR A 267 -11.30 -6.48 -12.58
CA THR A 267 -12.74 -6.19 -12.47
C THR A 267 -13.56 -7.47 -12.59
N ALA A 268 -13.25 -8.34 -13.57
CA ALA A 268 -13.95 -9.61 -13.75
C ALA A 268 -13.80 -10.54 -12.53
N ALA A 269 -12.64 -10.55 -11.87
CA ALA A 269 -12.41 -11.32 -10.65
C ALA A 269 -13.28 -10.83 -9.49
N VAL A 270 -13.44 -9.51 -9.32
CA VAL A 270 -14.38 -8.93 -8.34
C VAL A 270 -15.82 -9.34 -8.67
N VAL A 271 -16.23 -9.26 -9.94
CA VAL A 271 -17.60 -9.61 -10.37
C VAL A 271 -17.88 -11.11 -10.23
N ARG A 272 -16.90 -11.95 -10.57
CA ARG A 272 -16.99 -13.42 -10.46
C ARG A 272 -17.14 -13.87 -9.02
N GLY A 273 -16.40 -13.26 -8.10
CA GLY A 273 -16.41 -13.62 -6.68
C GLY A 273 -15.68 -14.95 -6.44
N GLU A 274 -16.41 -15.97 -5.98
CA GLU A 274 -15.82 -17.29 -5.70
C GLU A 274 -15.20 -17.93 -6.95
N GLY A 275 -14.06 -18.61 -6.76
CA GLY A 275 -13.30 -19.24 -7.84
C GLY A 275 -12.55 -18.26 -8.76
N ALA A 276 -12.50 -16.96 -8.43
CA ALA A 276 -11.74 -15.98 -9.19
C ALA A 276 -10.22 -16.24 -9.16
N ASP A 277 -9.69 -16.74 -8.05
CA ASP A 277 -8.30 -17.14 -7.88
C ASP A 277 -7.92 -18.28 -8.85
N ALA A 278 -8.70 -19.36 -8.89
CA ALA A 278 -8.48 -20.46 -9.82
C ALA A 278 -8.66 -20.04 -11.29
N TRP A 279 -9.60 -19.13 -11.56
CA TRP A 279 -9.78 -18.58 -12.91
C TRP A 279 -8.57 -17.74 -13.36
N LEU A 280 -8.03 -16.88 -12.51
CA LEU A 280 -6.83 -16.10 -12.80
C LEU A 280 -5.60 -16.99 -12.98
N ASP A 281 -5.49 -18.06 -12.18
CA ASP A 281 -4.41 -19.04 -12.29
C ASP A 281 -4.46 -19.79 -13.63
N GLY A 282 -5.67 -20.21 -14.05
CA GLY A 282 -5.90 -20.82 -15.35
C GLY A 282 -5.61 -19.90 -16.54
N LEU A 283 -5.68 -18.58 -16.34
CA LEU A 283 -5.26 -17.58 -17.34
C LEU A 283 -3.76 -17.29 -17.30
N GLY A 284 -3.03 -17.81 -16.32
CA GLY A 284 -1.61 -17.52 -16.09
C GLY A 284 -1.36 -16.05 -15.76
N LEU A 285 -2.32 -15.39 -15.10
CA LEU A 285 -2.23 -13.98 -14.72
C LEU A 285 -1.83 -13.85 -13.25
N PRO A 286 -0.61 -13.35 -12.96
CA PRO A 286 -0.20 -13.12 -11.59
C PRO A 286 -1.09 -12.09 -10.90
N ALA A 287 -1.58 -12.43 -9.71
CA ALA A 287 -2.60 -11.63 -9.04
C ALA A 287 -2.52 -11.68 -7.52
N ARG A 288 -3.10 -10.65 -6.89
CA ARG A 288 -3.34 -10.57 -5.45
C ARG A 288 -4.80 -10.22 -5.22
N LEU A 289 -5.51 -11.06 -4.48
CA LEU A 289 -6.91 -10.88 -4.12
C LEU A 289 -7.01 -10.68 -2.61
N VAL A 290 -7.81 -9.72 -2.18
CA VAL A 290 -8.06 -9.40 -0.77
C VAL A 290 -9.55 -9.49 -0.50
N GLY A 291 -9.93 -10.39 0.40
CA GLY A 291 -11.31 -10.60 0.82
C GLY A 291 -11.82 -9.51 1.75
N HIS A 292 -13.14 -9.39 1.89
CA HIS A 292 -13.75 -8.51 2.90
C HIS A 292 -13.41 -8.95 4.34
N ASP A 293 -13.10 -10.23 4.54
CA ASP A 293 -12.64 -10.82 5.80
C ASP A 293 -11.15 -10.58 6.11
N GLY A 294 -10.41 -9.95 5.18
CA GLY A 294 -8.96 -9.74 5.29
C GLY A 294 -8.11 -10.90 4.79
N ARG A 295 -8.71 -11.99 4.28
CA ARG A 295 -7.98 -13.07 3.63
C ARG A 295 -7.25 -12.53 2.40
N VAL A 296 -5.97 -12.85 2.27
CA VAL A 296 -5.17 -12.54 1.09
C VAL A 296 -4.87 -13.83 0.33
N VAL A 297 -5.14 -13.83 -0.98
CA VAL A 297 -4.80 -14.92 -1.90
C VAL A 297 -3.89 -14.37 -2.98
N THR A 298 -2.81 -15.09 -3.29
CA THR A 298 -1.89 -14.76 -4.36
C THR A 298 -1.87 -15.87 -5.40
N VAL A 299 -1.81 -15.49 -6.67
CA VAL A 299 -1.86 -16.36 -7.85
C VAL A 299 -0.62 -16.08 -8.71
N GLY A 300 -0.03 -17.12 -9.33
CA GLY A 300 1.14 -16.98 -10.19
C GLY A 300 2.47 -16.75 -9.45
N GLY A 301 2.76 -17.60 -8.45
CA GLY A 301 3.89 -17.48 -7.54
C GLY A 301 5.26 -17.31 -8.21
N GLY A 302 5.92 -16.19 -7.88
CA GLY A 302 7.30 -15.85 -8.26
C GLY A 302 7.38 -14.39 -8.66
N ASP A 303 8.06 -13.56 -7.88
CA ASP A 303 8.44 -12.17 -8.19
C ASP A 303 7.38 -11.06 -8.12
N LEU A 304 6.09 -11.35 -7.99
CA LEU A 304 5.11 -10.27 -7.73
C LEU A 304 5.04 -9.82 -6.27
N MET A 305 5.64 -10.49 -5.29
CA MET A 305 5.56 -10.07 -3.90
C MET A 305 6.90 -10.37 -3.20
N PRO A 306 7.55 -9.38 -2.55
CA PRO A 306 8.62 -9.67 -1.61
C PRO A 306 8.05 -10.49 -0.46
N ASP A 307 8.86 -11.38 0.07
CA ASP A 307 8.53 -12.16 1.26
C ASP A 307 8.36 -11.22 2.47
N VAL A 308 7.11 -10.85 2.77
CA VAL A 308 6.78 -10.00 3.93
C VAL A 308 7.01 -10.72 5.26
N SER A 309 7.45 -11.99 5.26
CA SER A 309 7.80 -12.72 6.48
C SER A 309 8.91 -12.02 7.28
N LEU A 310 9.91 -11.46 6.58
CA LEU A 310 10.99 -10.71 7.23
C LEU A 310 10.49 -9.41 7.85
N TRP A 311 9.55 -8.71 7.20
CA TRP A 311 8.90 -7.53 7.76
C TRP A 311 8.06 -7.86 9.00
N HIS A 312 7.26 -8.93 8.96
CA HIS A 312 6.50 -9.40 10.13
C HIS A 312 7.42 -9.85 11.27
N ALA A 313 8.53 -10.54 10.95
CA ALA A 313 9.54 -10.97 11.92
C ALA A 313 10.23 -9.76 12.57
N ALA A 314 10.66 -8.78 11.78
CA ALA A 314 11.22 -7.51 12.27
C ALA A 314 10.26 -6.79 13.21
N ARG A 315 8.98 -6.70 12.82
CA ARG A 315 7.95 -5.99 13.58
C ARG A 315 7.60 -6.69 14.89
N ALA A 316 7.35 -8.00 14.85
CA ALA A 316 7.04 -8.80 16.03
C ALA A 316 8.21 -8.82 17.02
N SER A 317 9.43 -9.05 16.52
CA SER A 317 10.64 -9.04 17.37
C SER A 317 10.91 -7.67 17.99
N GLY A 318 10.66 -6.56 17.27
CA GLY A 318 10.79 -5.20 17.81
C GLY A 318 9.81 -4.88 18.95
N PHE A 319 8.53 -5.25 18.81
CA PHE A 319 7.54 -5.05 19.88
C PHE A 319 7.86 -5.89 21.13
N VAL A 320 8.21 -7.16 20.94
CA VAL A 320 8.56 -8.04 22.07
C VAL A 320 9.87 -7.59 22.71
N ALA A 321 10.88 -7.17 21.94
CA ALA A 321 12.11 -6.60 22.47
C ALA A 321 11.84 -5.35 23.32
N THR A 322 10.93 -4.47 22.89
CA THR A 322 10.53 -3.27 23.66
C THR A 322 9.87 -3.63 25.00
N LEU A 323 8.99 -4.64 25.01
CA LEU A 323 8.36 -5.14 26.24
C LEU A 323 9.41 -5.71 27.20
N LEU A 324 10.33 -6.53 26.71
CA LEU A 324 11.37 -7.15 27.52
C LEU A 324 12.42 -6.14 28.01
N LEU A 325 12.75 -5.14 27.20
CA LEU A 325 13.62 -4.04 27.61
C LEU A 325 12.97 -3.21 28.73
N THR A 326 11.67 -2.96 28.62
CA THR A 326 10.86 -2.31 29.68
C THR A 326 10.89 -3.11 30.98
N ALA A 327 10.66 -4.43 30.91
CA ALA A 327 10.76 -5.31 32.07
C ALA A 327 12.17 -5.33 32.68
N THR A 328 13.21 -5.31 31.84
CA THR A 328 14.61 -5.24 32.27
C THR A 328 14.90 -3.96 33.04
N VAL A 329 14.48 -2.80 32.51
CA VAL A 329 14.64 -1.50 33.18
C VAL A 329 13.89 -1.47 34.51
N LEU A 330 12.66 -1.98 34.55
CA LEU A 330 11.88 -2.09 35.80
C LEU A 330 12.62 -2.95 36.84
N LEU A 331 13.10 -4.14 36.47
CA LEU A 331 13.89 -4.99 37.36
C LEU A 331 15.18 -4.30 37.83
N GLY A 332 15.82 -3.50 36.96
CA GLY A 332 16.98 -2.67 37.32
C GLY A 332 16.66 -1.51 38.26
N ILE A 333 15.47 -0.91 38.15
CA ILE A 333 14.97 0.12 39.06
C ILE A 333 14.69 -0.48 40.44
N LEU A 334 14.09 -1.67 40.47
CA LEU A 334 13.65 -2.37 41.68
C LEU A 334 14.82 -3.09 42.40
N GLY A 335 15.82 -3.58 41.67
CA GLY A 335 16.92 -4.41 42.18
C GLY A 335 17.76 -3.85 43.34
N PRO A 336 18.06 -2.53 43.40
CA PRO A 336 18.75 -1.94 44.54
C PRO A 336 17.89 -1.82 45.81
N MET A 337 16.57 -1.92 45.67
CA MET A 337 15.64 -1.86 46.79
C MET A 337 15.49 -3.25 47.36
N ARG A 338 15.67 -3.36 48.68
CA ARG A 338 15.61 -4.59 49.48
C ARG A 338 14.18 -5.14 49.54
N VAL A 339 13.57 -5.42 48.40
CA VAL A 339 12.19 -5.90 48.26
C VAL A 339 12.29 -7.36 47.82
N GLY A 340 12.97 -8.16 48.63
CA GLY A 340 12.79 -9.60 48.59
C GLY A 340 11.69 -9.92 49.58
N THR A 341 10.49 -10.22 49.09
CA THR A 341 9.52 -10.95 49.92
C THR A 341 10.01 -12.38 50.08
N PRO A 342 9.54 -13.16 51.08
CA PRO A 342 9.88 -14.58 51.21
C PRO A 342 9.66 -15.39 49.92
N SER A 343 8.75 -14.92 49.06
CA SER A 343 8.40 -15.48 47.76
C SER A 343 9.29 -15.04 46.58
N TRP A 344 10.12 -13.98 46.71
CA TRP A 344 10.99 -13.47 45.63
C TRP A 344 12.42 -13.16 46.12
N PRO A 345 13.29 -14.18 46.24
CA PRO A 345 14.67 -14.00 46.62
C PRO A 345 15.48 -13.12 45.65
N ARG A 346 16.54 -12.46 46.17
CA ARG A 346 17.39 -11.56 45.36
C ARG A 346 18.07 -12.25 44.18
N PHE A 347 18.46 -13.51 44.34
CA PHE A 347 19.07 -14.28 43.25
C PHE A 347 18.06 -14.54 42.12
N THR A 348 16.76 -14.66 42.44
CA THR A 348 15.68 -14.82 41.47
C THR A 348 15.50 -13.54 40.65
N LEU A 349 15.48 -12.37 41.29
CA LEU A 349 15.38 -11.08 40.59
C LEU A 349 16.61 -10.80 39.71
N ALA A 350 17.80 -11.11 40.21
CA ALA A 350 19.05 -10.96 39.44
C ALA A 350 19.12 -11.95 38.27
N GLY A 351 18.68 -13.20 38.49
CA GLY A 351 18.56 -14.22 37.44
C GLY A 351 17.52 -13.86 36.39
N LEU A 352 16.37 -13.33 36.81
CA LEU A 352 15.31 -12.88 35.91
C LEU A 352 15.77 -11.68 35.07
N HIS A 353 16.41 -10.68 35.68
CA HIS A 353 17.00 -9.56 34.94
C HIS A 353 17.99 -10.07 33.88
N ARG A 354 18.88 -11.01 34.23
CA ARG A 354 19.83 -11.60 33.29
C ARG A 354 19.13 -12.33 32.15
N ASN A 355 18.19 -13.22 32.46
CA ASN A 355 17.53 -14.06 31.45
C ASN A 355 16.67 -13.22 30.50
N ILE A 356 15.88 -12.26 31.02
CA ILE A 356 15.09 -11.34 30.20
C ILE A 356 16.01 -10.48 29.33
N SER A 357 17.14 -9.98 29.87
CA SER A 357 18.12 -9.21 29.09
C SER A 357 18.70 -10.03 27.92
N LEU A 358 18.97 -11.32 28.12
CA LEU A 358 19.50 -12.20 27.07
C LEU A 358 18.46 -12.52 25.99
N ILE A 359 17.19 -12.71 26.38
CA ILE A 359 16.09 -12.91 25.42
C ILE A 359 15.85 -11.61 24.63
N ALA A 360 15.87 -10.45 25.28
CA ALA A 360 15.76 -9.15 24.63
C ALA A 360 16.90 -8.93 23.62
N LEU A 361 18.14 -9.30 23.97
CA LEU A 361 19.28 -9.27 23.06
C LEU A 361 19.06 -10.18 21.83
N GLY A 362 18.59 -11.41 22.03
CA GLY A 362 18.30 -12.32 20.92
C GLY A 362 17.24 -11.77 19.97
N LEU A 363 16.16 -11.22 20.51
CA LEU A 363 15.09 -10.60 19.72
C LEU A 363 15.52 -9.30 19.05
N LEU A 364 16.38 -8.50 19.70
CA LEU A 364 17.00 -7.33 19.06
C LEU A 364 17.87 -7.76 17.87
N GLY A 365 18.62 -8.85 18.00
CA GLY A 365 19.38 -9.44 16.89
C GLY A 365 18.48 -9.85 15.73
N VAL A 366 17.38 -10.56 16.01
CA VAL A 366 16.38 -10.91 14.99
C VAL A 366 15.77 -9.67 14.35
N HIS A 367 15.41 -8.66 15.14
CA HIS A 367 14.87 -7.39 14.66
C HIS A 367 15.82 -6.70 13.69
N VAL A 368 17.08 -6.48 14.12
CA VAL A 368 18.12 -5.83 13.32
C VAL A 368 18.44 -6.59 12.04
N VAL A 369 18.64 -7.91 12.13
CA VAL A 369 18.99 -8.74 10.97
C VAL A 369 17.83 -8.82 9.99
N SER A 370 16.60 -8.98 10.47
CA SER A 370 15.42 -9.02 9.61
C SER A 370 15.26 -7.71 8.85
N VAL A 371 15.46 -6.55 9.51
CA VAL A 371 15.41 -5.24 8.85
C VAL A 371 16.57 -5.04 7.86
N ALA A 372 17.78 -5.49 8.18
CA ALA A 372 18.95 -5.32 7.31
C ALA A 372 18.93 -6.24 6.07
N VAL A 373 18.24 -7.38 6.15
CA VAL A 373 18.09 -8.34 5.04
C VAL A 373 16.81 -8.08 4.24
N ASP A 374 15.85 -7.36 4.80
CA ASP A 374 14.58 -7.06 4.14
C ASP A 374 14.78 -6.17 2.90
N SER A 375 14.43 -6.73 1.73
CA SER A 375 14.44 -6.01 0.45
C SER A 375 13.35 -4.92 0.35
N TYR A 376 12.40 -4.88 1.28
CA TYR A 376 11.29 -3.93 1.31
C TYR A 376 11.73 -2.52 1.74
N VAL A 377 12.73 -2.40 2.62
CA VAL A 377 13.24 -1.10 3.11
C VAL A 377 14.69 -0.92 2.65
N PRO A 378 15.05 0.19 1.97
CA PRO A 378 16.41 0.41 1.49
C PRO A 378 17.35 0.80 2.64
N ILE A 379 17.73 -0.17 3.48
CA ILE A 379 18.65 -0.02 4.61
C ILE A 379 19.94 -0.75 4.28
N THR A 380 21.06 -0.07 4.45
CA THR A 380 22.40 -0.63 4.26
C THR A 380 22.99 -1.09 5.60
N TRP A 381 23.94 -2.03 5.57
CA TRP A 381 24.64 -2.47 6.78
C TRP A 381 25.37 -1.34 7.53
N THR A 382 25.73 -0.26 6.83
CA THR A 382 26.34 0.93 7.45
C THR A 382 25.34 1.75 8.27
N ASP A 383 24.07 1.76 7.89
CA ASP A 383 23.01 2.46 8.62
C ASP A 383 22.77 1.88 10.03
N LEU A 384 23.19 0.63 10.25
CA LEU A 384 23.08 -0.04 11.54
C LEU A 384 24.04 0.51 12.61
N PHE A 385 25.18 1.06 12.20
CA PHE A 385 26.26 1.47 13.13
C PHE A 385 26.57 2.96 13.06
N VAL A 386 26.06 3.67 12.05
CA VAL A 386 26.26 5.10 11.89
C VAL A 386 24.89 5.77 11.92
N PRO A 387 24.58 6.58 12.94
CA PRO A 387 23.27 7.18 13.05
C PRO A 387 23.10 8.30 12.00
N PHE A 388 21.85 8.52 11.57
CA PHE A 388 21.40 9.63 10.70
C PHE A 388 21.90 9.64 9.25
N ILE A 389 22.59 8.60 8.78
CA ILE A 389 23.05 8.50 7.37
C ILE A 389 22.05 7.80 6.44
N SER A 390 21.07 7.08 7.00
CA SER A 390 20.07 6.35 6.22
C SER A 390 19.21 7.32 5.40
N ALA A 391 19.00 6.99 4.12
CA ALA A 391 18.06 7.72 3.26
C ALA A 391 16.59 7.48 3.64
N TYR A 392 16.32 6.45 4.45
CA TYR A 392 14.99 6.06 4.90
C TYR A 392 14.76 6.59 6.33
N HIS A 393 13.85 7.56 6.50
CA HIS A 393 13.54 8.20 7.79
C HIS A 393 14.77 8.49 8.69
N PRO A 394 15.69 9.38 8.25
CA PRO A 394 17.03 9.54 8.85
C PRO A 394 17.02 9.78 10.36
N VAL A 395 16.07 10.59 10.84
CA VAL A 395 15.93 10.93 12.26
C VAL A 395 15.57 9.71 13.09
N TRP A 396 14.53 8.98 12.69
CA TRP A 396 14.03 7.84 13.47
C TRP A 396 14.98 6.66 13.39
N MET A 397 15.55 6.39 12.21
CA MET A 397 16.61 5.38 12.05
C MET A 397 17.83 5.73 12.89
N GLY A 398 18.30 6.99 12.86
CA GLY A 398 19.42 7.42 13.69
C GLY A 398 19.19 7.28 15.19
N ILE A 399 17.98 7.56 15.69
CA ILE A 399 17.61 7.32 17.10
C ILE A 399 17.67 5.82 17.43
N GLY A 400 17.21 4.95 16.52
CA GLY A 400 17.30 3.49 16.65
C GLY A 400 18.76 3.01 16.70
N THR A 401 19.60 3.49 15.79
CA THR A 401 21.04 3.20 15.74
C THR A 401 21.74 3.63 17.02
N VAL A 402 21.49 4.85 17.53
CA VAL A 402 22.05 5.29 18.83
C VAL A 402 21.61 4.38 19.97
N SER A 403 20.33 3.97 20.01
CA SER A 403 19.84 3.03 21.02
C SER A 403 20.55 1.68 20.95
N PHE A 404 20.72 1.15 19.74
CA PHE A 404 21.46 -0.09 19.46
C PHE A 404 22.93 0.00 19.89
N ASP A 405 23.62 1.10 19.54
CA ASP A 405 25.03 1.31 19.90
C ASP A 405 25.22 1.36 21.42
N ILE A 406 24.32 2.04 22.14
CA ILE A 406 24.33 2.06 23.61
C ILE A 406 24.10 0.65 24.15
N PHE A 407 23.14 -0.10 23.60
CA PHE A 407 22.87 -1.48 24.01
C PHE A 407 24.07 -2.40 23.78
N LEU A 408 24.75 -2.27 22.64
CA LEU A 408 25.96 -3.00 22.31
C LEU A 408 27.09 -2.66 23.29
N ALA A 409 27.28 -1.39 23.63
CA ALA A 409 28.23 -0.97 24.64
C ALA A 409 27.92 -1.56 26.02
N LEU A 410 26.64 -1.61 26.42
CA LEU A 410 26.19 -2.22 27.67
C LEU A 410 26.47 -3.73 27.71
N LEU A 411 26.26 -4.43 26.58
CA LEU A 411 26.56 -5.86 26.46
C LEU A 411 28.06 -6.12 26.64
N VAL A 412 28.90 -5.43 25.85
CA VAL A 412 30.35 -5.59 25.87
C VAL A 412 30.92 -5.27 27.26
N THR A 413 30.49 -4.15 27.84
CA THR A 413 30.97 -3.72 29.17
C THR A 413 30.49 -4.64 30.29
N SER A 414 29.33 -5.29 30.14
CA SER A 414 28.84 -6.28 31.10
C SER A 414 29.58 -7.62 31.01
N MET A 415 29.98 -8.06 29.82
CA MET A 415 30.85 -9.22 29.63
C MET A 415 32.26 -8.98 30.19
N LEU A 416 32.77 -7.76 30.02
CA LEU A 416 34.08 -7.34 30.50
C LEU A 416 34.06 -6.85 31.96
N ARG A 417 32.93 -6.96 32.67
CA ARG A 417 32.79 -6.49 34.05
C ARG A 417 33.93 -6.93 35.00
N PRO A 418 34.48 -8.16 34.93
CA PRO A 418 35.61 -8.55 35.79
C PRO A 418 36.92 -7.79 35.49
N ARG A 419 37.03 -7.19 34.30
CA ARG A 419 38.23 -6.51 33.79
C ARG A 419 38.11 -4.99 33.79
N ILE A 420 36.94 -4.42 34.10
CA ILE A 420 36.66 -2.99 34.06
C ILE A 420 36.48 -2.45 35.48
N ASN A 421 36.93 -1.21 35.71
CA ASN A 421 36.70 -0.51 36.97
C ASN A 421 35.19 -0.51 37.35
N PRO A 422 34.81 -0.92 38.57
CA PRO A 422 33.40 -0.98 38.99
C PRO A 422 32.64 0.35 38.91
N ARG A 423 33.31 1.49 39.07
CA ARG A 423 32.71 2.82 38.91
C ARG A 423 32.42 3.11 37.44
N MET A 424 33.38 2.83 36.57
CA MET A 424 33.23 2.98 35.12
C MET A 424 32.11 2.10 34.58
N TRP A 425 32.09 0.81 34.98
CA TRP A 425 31.01 -0.11 34.64
C TRP A 425 29.64 0.44 35.08
N ARG A 426 29.55 1.01 36.28
CA ARG A 426 28.29 1.58 36.79
C ARG A 426 27.82 2.79 36.00
N VAL A 427 28.73 3.68 35.63
CA VAL A 427 28.43 4.86 34.79
C VAL A 427 27.95 4.43 33.41
N LEU A 428 28.66 3.50 32.77
CA LEU A 428 28.26 2.93 31.49
C LEU A 428 26.92 2.21 31.61
N HIS A 429 26.70 1.44 32.68
CA HIS A 429 25.44 0.76 32.92
C HIS A 429 24.25 1.72 33.14
N TRP A 430 24.49 2.95 33.62
CA TRP A 430 23.43 3.97 33.70
C TRP A 430 22.97 4.48 32.33
N SER A 431 23.77 4.33 31.27
CA SER A 431 23.29 4.64 29.91
C SER A 431 22.12 3.74 29.47
N ALA A 432 21.87 2.62 30.16
CA ALA A 432 20.67 1.80 29.95
C ALA A 432 19.36 2.60 30.13
N TYR A 433 19.35 3.61 31.03
CA TYR A 433 18.21 4.50 31.21
C TYR A 433 17.97 5.44 30.03
N LEU A 434 18.99 5.64 29.17
CA LEU A 434 18.88 6.40 27.93
C LEU A 434 18.60 5.49 26.72
N CYS A 435 19.12 4.26 26.71
CA CYS A 435 18.85 3.27 25.66
C CYS A 435 17.35 2.98 25.49
N TRP A 436 16.63 2.74 26.60
CA TRP A 436 15.19 2.42 26.59
C TRP A 436 14.29 3.51 25.99
N PRO A 437 14.34 4.79 26.41
CA PRO A 437 13.47 5.81 25.83
C PRO A 437 13.82 6.08 24.36
N LEU A 438 15.09 5.95 23.95
CA LEU A 438 15.46 6.04 22.54
C LEU A 438 14.87 4.89 21.71
N ALA A 439 14.88 3.65 22.21
CA ALA A 439 14.23 2.52 21.54
C ALA A 439 12.72 2.72 21.40
N LEU A 440 12.07 3.23 22.45
CA LEU A 440 10.64 3.52 22.45
C LEU A 440 10.27 4.62 21.44
N VAL A 441 11.04 5.71 21.43
CA VAL A 441 10.85 6.84 20.49
C VAL A 441 11.13 6.42 19.06
N HIS A 442 12.17 5.61 18.82
CA HIS A 442 12.42 5.00 17.52
C HIS A 442 11.21 4.19 17.04
N GLY A 443 10.69 3.28 17.88
CA GLY A 443 9.52 2.46 17.53
C GLY A 443 8.27 3.29 17.20
N LEU A 444 8.04 4.38 17.95
CA LEU A 444 6.93 5.31 17.70
C LEU A 444 7.10 6.14 16.43
N GLY A 445 8.34 6.54 16.11
CA GLY A 445 8.63 7.40 14.97
C GLY A 445 8.80 6.65 13.65
N ILE A 446 9.33 5.41 13.70
CA ILE A 446 9.53 4.57 12.52
C ILE A 446 8.27 3.79 12.14
N GLY A 447 7.40 3.50 13.11
CA GLY A 447 6.19 2.74 12.90
C GLY A 447 5.10 3.60 12.28
N THR A 448 4.67 3.26 11.08
CA THR A 448 3.67 3.98 10.30
C THR A 448 2.25 3.95 10.90
N ASP A 449 1.97 3.02 11.81
CA ASP A 449 0.75 2.95 12.64
C ASP A 449 1.06 3.00 14.15
N ALA A 450 2.28 3.38 14.54
CA ALA A 450 2.67 3.35 15.95
C ALA A 450 1.95 4.39 16.81
N LEU A 451 1.31 5.37 16.17
CA LEU A 451 0.47 6.39 16.81
C LEU A 451 -1.03 6.06 16.82
N SER A 452 -1.44 4.87 16.38
CA SER A 452 -2.84 4.44 16.39
C SER A 452 -2.99 3.02 16.93
N GLY A 453 -4.19 2.67 17.42
CA GLY A 453 -4.52 1.31 17.86
C GLY A 453 -3.69 0.77 19.03
N TRP A 454 -3.42 -0.54 18.99
CA TRP A 454 -2.75 -1.26 20.07
C TRP A 454 -1.24 -0.95 20.24
N PRO A 455 -0.44 -0.63 19.19
CA PRO A 455 0.98 -0.26 19.35
C PRO A 455 1.19 1.00 20.19
N LEU A 456 0.33 2.01 20.02
CA LEU A 456 0.35 3.21 20.86
C LEU A 456 0.01 2.84 22.31
N GLY A 457 -1.02 2.02 22.51
CA GLY A 457 -1.40 1.52 23.83
C GLY A 457 -0.25 0.79 24.54
N LEU A 458 0.45 -0.10 23.82
CA LEU A 458 1.64 -0.79 24.33
C LEU A 458 2.74 0.20 24.77
N SER A 459 3.04 1.17 23.91
CA SER A 459 4.08 2.18 24.19
C SER A 459 3.74 3.04 25.41
N VAL A 460 2.47 3.47 25.53
CA VAL A 460 1.95 4.23 26.68
C VAL A 460 2.03 3.40 27.95
N VAL A 461 1.61 2.12 27.92
CA VAL A 461 1.69 1.22 29.08
C VAL A 461 3.14 1.03 29.53
N CYS A 462 4.07 0.81 28.59
CA CYS A 462 5.49 0.68 28.90
C CYS A 462 6.04 1.96 29.56
N ALA A 463 5.69 3.13 29.02
CA ALA A 463 6.12 4.41 29.57
C ALA A 463 5.58 4.67 30.98
N LEU A 464 4.28 4.47 31.18
CA LEU A 464 3.64 4.64 32.49
C LEU A 464 4.21 3.67 33.53
N ALA A 465 4.50 2.42 33.15
CA ALA A 465 5.10 1.44 34.05
C ALA A 465 6.48 1.89 34.54
N VAL A 466 7.36 2.34 33.63
CA VAL A 466 8.70 2.83 34.00
C VAL A 466 8.61 4.09 34.85
N LEU A 467 7.76 5.06 34.48
CA LEU A 467 7.54 6.28 35.26
C LEU A 467 7.03 5.98 36.68
N ALA A 468 6.09 5.04 36.82
CA ALA A 468 5.61 4.58 38.12
C ALA A 468 6.74 3.93 38.95
N GLY A 469 7.57 3.08 38.33
CA GLY A 469 8.74 2.48 38.97
C GLY A 469 9.75 3.51 39.47
N VAL A 470 10.05 4.53 38.65
CA VAL A 470 10.93 5.65 39.03
C VAL A 470 10.33 6.47 40.16
N GLY A 471 9.06 6.86 40.05
CA GLY A 471 8.35 7.63 41.07
C GLY A 471 8.32 6.89 42.41
N TRP A 472 8.05 5.59 42.39
CA TRP A 472 8.09 4.74 43.57
C TRP A 472 9.49 4.72 44.21
N ARG A 473 10.55 4.58 43.41
CA ARG A 473 11.94 4.61 43.91
C ARG A 473 12.30 5.94 44.57
N ILE A 474 11.89 7.05 43.99
CA ILE A 474 12.11 8.39 44.56
C ILE A 474 11.37 8.51 45.90
N ALA A 475 10.11 8.09 45.97
CA ALA A 475 9.33 8.10 47.21
C ALA A 475 9.96 7.23 48.31
N ALA A 476 10.41 6.02 47.97
CA ALA A 476 11.08 5.11 48.89
C ALA A 476 12.42 5.66 49.39
N ALA A 477 13.19 6.33 48.54
CA ALA A 477 14.43 7.00 48.93
C ALA A 477 14.16 8.17 49.89
N ARG A 478 13.16 9.01 49.59
CA ARG A 478 12.72 10.11 50.48
C ARG A 478 12.31 9.59 51.85
N LYS A 479 11.51 8.51 51.91
CA LYS A 479 11.09 7.89 53.19
C LYS A 479 12.27 7.40 54.02
N LYS A 480 13.29 6.81 53.39
CA LYS A 480 14.53 6.37 54.07
C LYS A 480 15.38 7.52 54.59
N ILE A 481 15.42 8.65 53.86
CA ILE A 481 16.16 9.84 54.29
C ILE A 481 15.46 10.48 55.49
N LEU A 482 14.13 10.65 55.42
CA LEU A 482 13.34 11.19 56.53
C LEU A 482 13.46 10.32 57.80
N ALA A 483 13.42 8.99 57.66
CA ALA A 483 13.60 8.06 58.78
C ALA A 483 15.02 8.01 59.37
N ARG A 484 16.02 8.64 58.73
CA ARG A 484 17.38 8.82 59.27
C ARG A 484 17.58 10.17 59.95
N LEU A 485 16.65 11.11 59.73
CA LEU A 485 16.67 12.45 60.30
C LEU A 485 15.73 12.58 61.51
N SER A 486 14.75 11.67 61.64
CA SER A 486 14.01 11.35 62.87
C SER A 486 14.78 10.35 63.73
#